data_AF-A0A9W9F9P3-F1
#
_entry.id   AF-A0A9W9F9P3-F1
#
_cell.length_a   1.000
_cell.length_b   1.000
_cell.length_c   1.000
_cell.angle_alpha   90.00
_cell.angle_beta   90.00
_cell.angle_gamma   90.00
#
_symmetry.space_group_name_H-M   'P 1'
#
loop_
_entity.id
_entity.type
_entity.pdbx_description
1 polymer ?
#
loop_
_entity_poly.entity_id
_entity_poly.type
_entity_poly.pdbx_seq_one_letter_code
_entity_poly.pdbx_strand_id
1 'polypeptide(L)'
;MTQKSVPATDPAVYALYQARWSTLPDTAEAWLARAREVAEVLAQDVAQRDQENKSPRDDALKIPFASLLLPTIQLVFSNFYLGIAIGALEFAAKYTSTATRSWPFGGENKASATEEFYILERYGNFFAHLRATEALADRAGDQLSALYSRHSGDRPVLTAEGRGEIAEWVASVKATTTDVGLRVTSGVFEVTEARATALKVALVRFWRDLRTHTLHDPVAYKNRELGRYVLLHELPQPSWYT
;
A
#
# COMPACT_ATOMS: atom_id res chain seq x y z
N MET A 1 -35.12 -7.73 18.22
CA MET A 1 -35.21 -8.08 16.79
C MET A 1 -34.36 -9.30 16.55
N THR A 2 -34.98 -10.46 16.39
CA THR A 2 -34.30 -11.71 16.05
C THR A 2 -33.71 -11.57 14.66
N GLN A 3 -32.37 -11.58 14.57
CA GLN A 3 -31.65 -11.73 13.31
C GLN A 3 -32.22 -12.98 12.64
N LYS A 4 -32.87 -12.84 11.48
CA LYS A 4 -33.22 -14.01 10.65
C LYS A 4 -31.95 -14.82 10.48
N SER A 5 -32.03 -16.13 10.66
CA SER A 5 -30.93 -17.04 10.29
C SER A 5 -30.71 -16.89 8.79
N VAL A 6 -29.83 -15.97 8.40
CA VAL A 6 -29.30 -15.95 7.05
C VAL A 6 -28.49 -17.24 6.96
N PRO A 7 -28.78 -18.15 6.02
CA PRO A 7 -28.01 -19.37 5.88
C PRO A 7 -26.58 -18.95 5.55
N ALA A 8 -25.70 -18.98 6.54
CA ALA A 8 -24.27 -18.87 6.30
C ALA A 8 -23.88 -20.00 5.33
N THR A 9 -22.94 -19.73 4.43
CA THR A 9 -22.12 -20.75 3.74
C THR A 9 -22.70 -21.61 2.62
N ASP A 10 -23.79 -21.25 1.93
CA ASP A 10 -24.06 -21.89 0.63
C ASP A 10 -23.44 -21.05 -0.52
N PRO A 11 -22.39 -21.55 -1.22
CA PRO A 11 -21.87 -20.91 -2.41
C PRO A 11 -22.94 -20.68 -3.50
N ALA A 12 -24.04 -21.44 -3.49
CA ALA A 12 -25.16 -21.24 -4.39
C ALA A 12 -25.84 -19.87 -4.20
N VAL A 13 -25.74 -19.25 -3.01
CA VAL A 13 -26.18 -17.85 -2.81
C VAL A 13 -25.39 -16.91 -3.73
N TYR A 14 -24.10 -17.19 -3.95
CA TYR A 14 -23.27 -16.44 -4.88
C TYR A 14 -23.55 -16.76 -6.36
N ALA A 15 -24.10 -17.94 -6.66
CA ALA A 15 -24.41 -18.35 -8.04
C ALA A 15 -25.44 -17.42 -8.71
N LEU A 16 -26.41 -16.90 -7.94
CA LEU A 16 -27.38 -15.92 -8.44
C LEU A 16 -26.70 -14.63 -8.94
N TYR A 17 -25.58 -14.24 -8.33
CA TYR A 17 -24.84 -13.04 -8.73
C TYR A 17 -23.99 -13.26 -9.97
N GLN A 18 -23.58 -14.49 -10.27
CA GLN A 18 -22.87 -14.80 -11.52
C GLN A 18 -23.75 -14.49 -12.75
N ALA A 19 -25.06 -14.77 -12.66
CA ALA A 19 -26.02 -14.40 -13.69
C ALA A 19 -26.29 -12.88 -13.72
N ARG A 20 -26.45 -12.26 -12.54
CA ARG A 20 -26.70 -10.80 -12.39
C ARG A 20 -25.54 -9.94 -12.90
N TRP A 21 -24.30 -10.42 -12.77
CA TRP A 21 -23.08 -9.71 -13.10
C TRP A 21 -22.35 -10.32 -14.30
N SER A 22 -23.12 -10.77 -15.29
CA SER A 22 -22.62 -11.39 -16.52
C SER A 22 -21.77 -10.46 -17.39
N THR A 23 -21.91 -9.14 -17.21
CA THR A 23 -21.08 -8.12 -17.86
C THR A 23 -20.26 -7.32 -16.84
N LEU A 24 -19.09 -6.87 -17.29
CA LEU A 24 -18.22 -5.97 -16.54
C LEU A 24 -18.69 -4.52 -16.67
N PRO A 25 -18.64 -3.72 -15.59
CA PRO A 25 -18.75 -2.27 -15.69
C PRO A 25 -17.64 -1.68 -16.57
N ASP A 26 -17.97 -0.64 -17.32
CA ASP A 26 -17.07 0.09 -18.23
C ASP A 26 -16.83 1.55 -17.80
N THR A 27 -17.48 2.00 -16.73
CA THR A 27 -17.29 3.32 -16.12
C THR A 27 -16.93 3.24 -14.65
N ALA A 28 -16.26 4.27 -14.13
CA ALA A 28 -15.90 4.35 -12.71
C ALA A 28 -17.14 4.34 -11.81
N GLU A 29 -18.19 5.06 -12.21
CA GLU A 29 -19.47 5.13 -11.49
C GLU A 29 -20.15 3.76 -11.43
N ALA A 30 -20.13 2.99 -12.53
CA ALA A 30 -20.69 1.65 -12.56
C ALA A 30 -19.84 0.65 -11.73
N TRP A 31 -18.52 0.82 -11.71
CA TRP A 31 -17.65 0.07 -10.79
C TRP A 31 -17.95 0.36 -9.31
N LEU A 32 -18.16 1.64 -8.96
CA LEU A 32 -18.55 2.04 -7.61
C LEU A 32 -19.93 1.50 -7.23
N ALA A 33 -20.89 1.50 -8.16
CA ALA A 33 -22.19 0.89 -7.96
C ALA A 33 -22.06 -0.62 -7.73
N ARG A 34 -21.28 -1.33 -8.56
CA ARG A 34 -20.99 -2.77 -8.39
C ARG A 34 -20.37 -3.06 -7.03
N ALA A 35 -19.43 -2.23 -6.58
CA ALA A 35 -18.78 -2.39 -5.28
C ALA A 35 -19.79 -2.26 -4.12
N ARG A 36 -20.74 -1.31 -4.20
CA ARG A 36 -21.83 -1.18 -3.21
C ARG A 36 -22.75 -2.39 -3.21
N GLU A 37 -23.15 -2.89 -4.39
CA GLU A 37 -23.95 -4.11 -4.48
C GLU A 37 -23.23 -5.30 -3.84
N VAL A 38 -21.94 -5.51 -4.17
CA VAL A 38 -21.11 -6.57 -3.57
C VAL A 38 -21.04 -6.40 -2.04
N ALA A 39 -20.88 -5.18 -1.54
CA ALA A 39 -20.86 -4.92 -0.10
C ALA A 39 -22.18 -5.31 0.57
N GLU A 40 -23.34 -5.05 -0.05
CA GLU A 40 -24.65 -5.48 0.46
C GLU A 40 -24.78 -7.01 0.48
N VAL A 41 -24.21 -7.72 -0.50
CA VAL A 41 -24.16 -9.19 -0.48
C VAL A 41 -23.34 -9.69 0.70
N LEU A 42 -22.12 -9.18 0.85
CA LEU A 42 -21.19 -9.63 1.90
C LEU A 42 -21.66 -9.24 3.30
N ALA A 43 -22.34 -8.10 3.46
CA ALA A 43 -22.86 -7.62 4.74
C ALA A 43 -23.86 -8.60 5.39
N GLN A 44 -24.43 -9.53 4.62
CA GLN A 44 -25.37 -10.53 5.12
C GLN A 44 -24.71 -11.53 6.08
N ASP A 45 -23.46 -11.91 5.85
CA ASP A 45 -22.78 -12.97 6.62
C ASP A 45 -21.33 -12.66 7.04
N VAL A 46 -20.74 -11.53 6.60
CA VAL A 46 -19.33 -11.22 6.87
C VAL A 46 -18.98 -11.23 8.36
N ALA A 47 -19.84 -10.70 9.24
CA ALA A 47 -19.60 -10.68 10.68
C ALA A 47 -19.61 -12.08 11.30
N GLN A 48 -20.50 -12.96 10.84
CA GLN A 48 -20.54 -14.34 11.30
C GLN A 48 -19.33 -15.13 10.79
N ARG A 49 -18.96 -14.95 9.51
CA ARG A 49 -17.78 -15.60 8.93
C ARG A 49 -16.49 -15.21 9.66
N ASP A 50 -16.37 -13.94 10.04
CA ASP A 50 -15.25 -13.43 10.83
C ASP A 50 -15.21 -14.08 12.22
N GLN A 51 -16.35 -14.12 12.93
CA GLN A 51 -16.48 -14.80 14.23
C GLN A 51 -16.15 -16.30 14.16
N GLU A 52 -16.50 -16.95 13.07
CA GLU A 52 -16.23 -18.37 12.81
C GLU A 52 -14.82 -18.61 12.25
N ASN A 53 -14.02 -17.56 12.07
CA ASN A 53 -12.67 -17.60 11.48
C ASN A 53 -12.65 -18.33 10.12
N LYS A 54 -13.70 -18.16 9.31
CA LYS A 54 -13.82 -18.79 7.99
C LYS A 54 -12.99 -18.05 6.97
N SER A 55 -11.83 -18.62 6.62
CA SER A 55 -10.98 -18.11 5.55
C SER A 55 -11.74 -17.96 4.23
N PRO A 56 -11.31 -17.03 3.35
CA PRO A 56 -11.84 -16.99 1.99
C PRO A 56 -11.47 -18.28 1.24
N ARG A 57 -12.15 -18.55 0.12
CA ARG A 57 -12.01 -19.85 -0.55
C ARG A 57 -10.64 -20.00 -1.21
N ASP A 58 -9.88 -21.03 -0.82
CA ASP A 58 -8.54 -21.30 -1.34
C ASP A 58 -8.52 -21.66 -2.84
N ASP A 59 -9.64 -22.08 -3.41
CA ASP A 59 -9.75 -22.34 -4.85
C ASP A 59 -9.58 -21.08 -5.69
N ALA A 60 -9.94 -19.90 -5.16
CA ALA A 60 -9.68 -18.62 -5.82
C ALA A 60 -8.18 -18.31 -5.97
N LEU A 61 -7.35 -18.75 -5.01
CA LEU A 61 -5.89 -18.59 -5.07
C LEU A 61 -5.25 -19.42 -6.19
N LYS A 62 -5.94 -20.48 -6.66
CA LYS A 62 -5.49 -21.34 -7.76
C LYS A 62 -5.76 -20.74 -9.14
N ILE A 63 -6.52 -19.65 -9.21
CA ILE A 63 -6.85 -18.96 -10.47
C ILE A 63 -5.90 -17.76 -10.59
N PRO A 64 -4.90 -17.77 -11.50
CA PRO A 64 -3.90 -16.71 -11.56
C PRO A 64 -4.49 -15.31 -11.65
N PHE A 65 -5.47 -15.11 -12.55
CA PHE A 65 -6.13 -13.82 -12.74
C PHE A 65 -6.91 -13.36 -11.49
N ALA A 66 -7.61 -14.27 -10.80
CA ALA A 66 -8.31 -13.92 -9.57
C ALA A 66 -7.33 -13.56 -8.44
N SER A 67 -6.20 -14.28 -8.37
CA SER A 67 -5.16 -14.05 -7.37
C SER A 67 -4.38 -12.75 -7.54
N LEU A 68 -4.57 -12.01 -8.65
CA LEU A 68 -4.03 -10.65 -8.85
C LEU A 68 -4.60 -9.63 -7.84
N LEU A 69 -5.74 -9.93 -7.21
CA LEU A 69 -6.30 -9.09 -6.14
C LEU A 69 -5.26 -8.74 -5.07
N LEU A 70 -4.39 -9.69 -4.74
CA LEU A 70 -3.40 -9.54 -3.67
C LEU A 70 -2.27 -8.58 -4.05
N PRO A 71 -1.55 -8.76 -5.18
CA PRO A 71 -0.64 -7.74 -5.70
C PRO A 71 -1.31 -6.37 -5.84
N THR A 72 -2.56 -6.30 -6.28
CA THR A 72 -3.29 -5.03 -6.41
C THR A 72 -3.47 -4.32 -5.07
N ILE A 73 -3.98 -5.01 -4.04
CA ILE A 73 -4.19 -4.37 -2.73
C ILE A 73 -2.87 -4.03 -2.03
N GLN A 74 -1.84 -4.85 -2.23
CA GLN A 74 -0.49 -4.59 -1.70
C GLN A 74 0.15 -3.37 -2.35
N LEU A 75 -0.09 -3.13 -3.64
CA LEU A 75 0.33 -1.91 -4.32
C LEU A 75 -0.44 -0.69 -3.82
N VAL A 76 -1.74 -0.82 -3.53
CA VAL A 76 -2.55 0.23 -2.90
C VAL A 76 -1.97 0.61 -1.53
N PHE A 77 -1.68 -0.37 -0.67
CA PHE A 77 -1.04 -0.11 0.63
C PHE A 77 0.30 0.61 0.49
N SER A 78 1.12 0.18 -0.47
CA SER A 78 2.43 0.81 -0.71
C SER A 78 2.29 2.28 -1.16
N ASN A 79 1.26 2.60 -1.95
CA ASN A 79 0.95 3.97 -2.34
C ASN A 79 0.45 4.82 -1.16
N PHE A 80 -0.27 4.24 -0.19
CA PHE A 80 -0.59 4.95 1.06
C PHE A 80 0.68 5.34 1.81
N TYR A 81 1.66 4.42 1.91
CA TYR A 81 2.92 4.70 2.62
C TYR A 81 3.73 5.78 1.92
N LEU A 82 3.81 5.71 0.58
CA LEU A 82 4.47 6.73 -0.24
C LEU A 82 3.82 8.11 -0.05
N GLY A 83 2.49 8.19 -0.16
CA GLY A 83 1.75 9.44 0.02
C GLY A 83 1.89 10.03 1.42
N ILE A 84 1.85 9.21 2.46
CA ILE A 84 2.09 9.64 3.85
C ILE A 84 3.50 10.21 4.00
N ALA A 85 4.51 9.57 3.41
CA ALA A 85 5.91 10.01 3.50
C ALA A 85 6.17 11.31 2.71
N ILE A 86 5.59 11.46 1.52
CA ILE A 86 5.61 12.71 0.74
C ILE A 86 4.95 13.83 1.55
N GLY A 87 3.75 13.59 2.08
CA GLY A 87 3.05 14.57 2.91
C GLY A 87 3.83 14.96 4.18
N ALA A 88 4.57 14.03 4.78
CA ALA A 88 5.44 14.32 5.90
C ALA A 88 6.61 15.24 5.50
N LEU A 89 7.26 14.97 4.36
CA LEU A 89 8.34 15.79 3.84
C LEU A 89 7.86 17.20 3.50
N GLU A 90 6.73 17.35 2.81
CA GLU A 90 6.15 18.64 2.44
C GLU A 90 5.75 19.45 3.67
N PHE A 91 5.07 18.81 4.63
CA PHE A 91 4.71 19.45 5.89
C PHE A 91 5.96 19.94 6.63
N ALA A 92 6.97 19.07 6.74
CA ALA A 92 8.23 19.39 7.39
C ALA A 92 8.93 20.56 6.69
N ALA A 93 9.03 20.55 5.35
CA ALA A 93 9.69 21.60 4.57
C ALA A 93 9.03 22.97 4.79
N LYS A 94 7.69 22.98 4.84
CA LYS A 94 6.93 24.19 5.18
C LYS A 94 7.20 24.65 6.62
N TYR A 95 7.28 23.73 7.58
CA TYR A 95 7.61 24.05 8.97
C TYR A 95 9.06 24.57 9.10
N THR A 96 10.03 23.95 8.43
CA THR A 96 11.43 24.35 8.46
C THR A 96 11.62 25.76 7.95
N SER A 97 11.06 26.08 6.79
CA SER A 97 11.20 27.40 6.16
C SER A 97 10.49 28.54 6.88
N THR A 98 9.53 28.25 7.77
CA THR A 98 8.70 29.29 8.43
C THR A 98 8.89 29.39 9.93
N ALA A 99 9.31 28.31 10.60
CA ALA A 99 9.30 28.23 12.06
C ALA A 99 10.62 27.73 12.67
N THR A 100 11.43 26.95 11.95
CA THR A 100 12.68 26.37 12.47
C THR A 100 13.80 27.40 12.51
N ARG A 101 14.63 27.36 13.55
CA ARG A 101 15.78 28.25 13.70
C ARG A 101 17.05 27.57 13.23
N SER A 102 18.01 28.36 12.79
CA SER A 102 19.40 27.91 12.61
C SER A 102 20.01 27.49 13.95
N TRP A 103 21.03 26.64 13.88
CA TRP A 103 21.76 26.19 15.06
C TRP A 103 22.80 27.24 15.47
N PRO A 104 22.69 27.86 16.66
CA PRO A 104 23.53 29.00 17.01
C PRO A 104 24.99 28.64 17.26
N PHE A 105 25.34 27.36 17.37
CA PHE A 105 26.70 26.89 17.65
C PHE A 105 27.36 26.19 16.44
N GLY A 106 26.86 26.44 15.22
CA GLY A 106 27.37 25.86 13.97
C GLY A 106 28.66 26.50 13.42
N GLY A 107 29.25 27.47 14.13
CA GLY A 107 30.47 28.18 13.72
C GLY A 107 30.24 29.34 12.75
N GLU A 108 29.14 29.31 12.00
CA GLU A 108 28.65 30.44 11.19
C GLU A 108 27.30 30.91 11.74
N ASN A 109 27.15 32.21 11.99
CA ASN A 109 25.88 32.78 12.46
C ASN A 109 24.87 32.85 11.29
N LYS A 110 24.31 31.70 10.92
CA LYS A 110 23.30 31.57 9.86
C LYS A 110 22.03 32.32 10.25
N ALA A 111 21.44 33.05 9.29
CA ALA A 111 20.24 33.84 9.54
C ALA A 111 18.97 32.97 9.56
N SER A 112 19.01 31.82 8.89
CA SER A 112 17.85 30.93 8.72
C SER A 112 18.24 29.44 8.76
N ALA A 113 17.29 28.60 9.15
CA ALA A 113 17.46 27.14 9.10
C ALA A 113 17.73 26.62 7.67
N THR A 114 17.28 27.35 6.65
CA THR A 114 17.49 26.98 5.24
C THR A 114 18.92 27.17 4.75
N GLU A 115 19.78 27.82 5.53
CA GLU A 115 21.23 27.95 5.24
C GLU A 115 22.06 26.84 5.88
N GLU A 116 21.45 25.99 6.71
CA GLU A 116 22.13 24.89 7.38
C GLU A 116 22.36 23.73 6.40
N PHE A 117 23.62 23.39 6.15
CA PHE A 117 23.97 22.36 5.17
C PHE A 117 23.34 21.00 5.51
N TYR A 118 23.27 20.64 6.80
CA TYR A 118 22.74 19.36 7.24
C TYR A 118 21.22 19.28 7.08
N ILE A 119 20.52 20.42 7.16
CA ILE A 119 19.09 20.49 6.87
C ILE A 119 18.86 20.27 5.38
N LEU A 120 19.62 20.98 4.53
CA LEU A 120 19.54 20.83 3.08
C LEU A 120 19.92 19.41 2.62
N GLU A 121 21.00 18.84 3.18
CA GLU A 121 21.42 17.45 2.94
C GLU A 121 20.28 16.48 3.25
N ARG A 122 19.67 16.62 4.42
CA ARG A 122 18.66 15.67 4.87
C ARG A 122 17.38 15.74 4.03
N TYR A 123 16.91 16.94 3.69
CA TYR A 123 15.80 17.11 2.73
C TYR A 123 16.14 16.54 1.35
N GLY A 124 17.35 16.80 0.85
CA GLY A 124 17.83 16.26 -0.43
C GLY A 124 17.87 14.73 -0.43
N ASN A 125 18.35 14.13 0.67
CA ASN A 125 18.39 12.68 0.83
C ASN A 125 16.98 12.08 0.81
N PHE A 126 16.06 12.61 1.63
CA PHE A 126 14.66 12.15 1.65
C PHE A 126 13.98 12.30 0.30
N PHE A 127 14.13 13.45 -0.34
CA PHE A 127 13.54 13.72 -1.66
C PHE A 127 14.04 12.73 -2.71
N ALA A 128 15.34 12.47 -2.78
CA ALA A 128 15.92 11.54 -3.75
C ALA A 128 15.39 10.10 -3.56
N HIS A 129 15.29 9.62 -2.32
CA HIS A 129 14.78 8.27 -2.04
C HIS A 129 13.27 8.16 -2.28
N LEU A 130 12.49 9.20 -1.96
CA LEU A 130 11.07 9.24 -2.29
C LEU A 130 10.85 9.23 -3.81
N ARG A 131 11.63 9.99 -4.59
CA ARG A 131 11.56 9.96 -6.05
C ARG A 131 11.89 8.58 -6.63
N ALA A 132 12.92 7.91 -6.10
CA ALA A 132 13.25 6.55 -6.52
C ALA A 132 12.11 5.56 -6.20
N THR A 133 11.48 5.73 -5.04
CA THR A 133 10.35 4.90 -4.60
C THR A 133 9.09 5.14 -5.42
N GLU A 134 8.79 6.41 -5.73
CA GLU A 134 7.70 6.84 -6.62
C GLU A 134 7.87 6.22 -8.00
N ALA A 135 9.06 6.34 -8.60
CA ALA A 135 9.35 5.76 -9.91
C ALA A 135 9.20 4.21 -9.93
N LEU A 136 9.54 3.53 -8.83
CA LEU A 136 9.33 2.09 -8.69
C LEU A 136 7.84 1.74 -8.58
N ALA A 137 7.07 2.53 -7.80
CA ALA A 137 5.63 2.35 -7.66
C ALA A 137 4.88 2.58 -8.98
N ASP A 138 5.22 3.64 -9.71
CA ASP A 138 4.66 3.93 -11.04
C ASP A 138 4.94 2.79 -12.01
N ARG A 139 6.20 2.32 -12.06
CA ARG A 139 6.58 1.20 -12.92
C ARG A 139 5.79 -0.07 -12.59
N ALA A 140 5.66 -0.43 -11.31
CA ALA A 140 4.87 -1.59 -10.91
C ALA A 140 3.38 -1.42 -11.25
N GLY A 141 2.85 -0.20 -11.09
CA GLY A 141 1.48 0.17 -11.48
C GLY A 141 1.24 0.00 -12.98
N ASP A 142 2.16 0.47 -13.82
CA ASP A 142 2.10 0.31 -15.28
C ASP A 142 2.13 -1.17 -15.68
N GLN A 143 3.02 -1.97 -15.08
CA GLN A 143 3.09 -3.41 -15.34
C GLN A 143 1.79 -4.12 -14.96
N LEU A 144 1.23 -3.82 -13.78
CA LEU A 144 -0.02 -4.41 -13.31
C LEU A 144 -1.19 -4.00 -14.19
N SER A 145 -1.27 -2.72 -14.55
CA SER A 145 -2.31 -2.18 -15.45
C SER A 145 -2.24 -2.82 -16.84
N ALA A 146 -1.04 -2.98 -17.40
CA ALA A 146 -0.84 -3.67 -18.67
C ALA A 146 -1.26 -5.15 -18.60
N LEU A 147 -0.97 -5.82 -17.47
CA LEU A 147 -1.36 -7.21 -17.25
C LEU A 147 -2.89 -7.36 -17.19
N TYR A 148 -3.58 -6.49 -16.45
CA TYR A 148 -5.05 -6.46 -16.43
C TYR A 148 -5.63 -6.16 -17.80
N SER A 149 -5.08 -5.17 -18.52
CA SER A 149 -5.55 -4.78 -19.85
C SER A 149 -5.44 -5.94 -20.83
N ARG A 150 -4.33 -6.70 -20.80
CA ARG A 150 -4.10 -7.86 -21.68
C ARG A 150 -5.03 -9.04 -21.40
N HIS A 151 -5.33 -9.33 -20.13
CA HIS A 151 -6.01 -10.57 -19.74
C HIS A 151 -7.46 -10.38 -19.28
N SER A 152 -7.97 -9.15 -19.17
CA SER A 152 -9.34 -8.89 -18.72
C SER A 152 -10.41 -9.55 -19.59
N GLY A 153 -10.17 -9.63 -20.91
CA GLY A 153 -11.05 -10.29 -21.89
C GLY A 153 -10.86 -11.80 -22.03
N ASP A 154 -9.73 -12.35 -21.58
CA ASP A 154 -9.41 -13.79 -21.61
C ASP A 154 -8.61 -14.21 -20.37
N ARG A 155 -9.32 -14.21 -19.24
CA ARG A 155 -8.73 -14.39 -17.90
C ARG A 155 -8.00 -15.72 -17.71
N PRO A 156 -8.47 -16.87 -18.24
CA PRO A 156 -7.77 -18.14 -18.09
C PRO A 156 -6.37 -18.19 -18.71
N VAL A 157 -6.04 -17.27 -19.62
CA VAL A 157 -4.73 -17.23 -20.30
C VAL A 157 -3.61 -16.70 -19.40
N LEU A 158 -3.91 -15.98 -18.32
CA LEU A 158 -2.86 -15.53 -17.40
C LEU A 158 -2.21 -16.74 -16.72
N THR A 159 -0.90 -16.86 -16.85
CA THR A 159 -0.11 -17.94 -16.23
C THR A 159 0.22 -17.63 -14.78
N ALA A 160 0.56 -18.68 -14.01
CA ALA A 160 1.11 -18.52 -12.67
C ALA A 160 2.43 -17.73 -12.67
N GLU A 161 3.21 -17.83 -13.75
CA GLU A 161 4.44 -17.08 -13.96
C GLU A 161 4.18 -15.58 -14.08
N GLY A 162 3.30 -15.15 -15.00
CA GLY A 162 2.97 -13.74 -15.15
C GLY A 162 2.36 -13.12 -13.89
N ARG A 163 1.59 -13.89 -13.11
CA ARG A 163 1.12 -13.47 -11.77
C ARG A 163 2.27 -13.33 -10.79
N GLY A 164 3.17 -14.31 -10.74
CA GLY A 164 4.30 -14.32 -9.82
C GLY A 164 5.27 -13.16 -10.06
N GLU A 165 5.55 -12.85 -11.34
CA GLU A 165 6.40 -11.72 -11.72
C GLU A 165 5.82 -10.39 -11.25
N ILE A 166 4.51 -10.15 -11.44
CA ILE A 166 3.92 -8.90 -10.96
C ILE A 166 3.84 -8.84 -9.42
N ALA A 167 3.67 -9.98 -8.75
CA ALA A 167 3.70 -10.05 -7.29
C ALA A 167 5.09 -9.66 -6.74
N GLU A 168 6.17 -10.01 -7.45
CA GLU A 168 7.52 -9.59 -7.11
C GLU A 168 7.69 -8.07 -7.23
N TRP A 169 7.28 -7.46 -8.35
CA TRP A 169 7.32 -6.00 -8.52
C TRP A 169 6.63 -5.29 -7.36
N VAL A 170 5.44 -5.77 -6.96
CA VAL A 170 4.69 -5.19 -5.85
C VAL A 170 5.37 -5.43 -4.50
N ALA A 171 5.96 -6.61 -4.26
CA ALA A 171 6.73 -6.86 -3.04
C ALA A 171 7.94 -5.92 -2.92
N SER A 172 8.61 -5.64 -4.04
CA SER A 172 9.71 -4.66 -4.15
C SER A 172 9.26 -3.24 -3.81
N VAL A 173 8.10 -2.79 -4.33
CA VAL A 173 7.51 -1.49 -3.97
C VAL A 173 7.19 -1.45 -2.48
N LYS A 174 6.60 -2.51 -1.92
CA LYS A 174 6.22 -2.57 -0.52
C LYS A 174 7.42 -2.50 0.42
N ALA A 175 8.48 -3.25 0.13
CA ALA A 175 9.70 -3.23 0.92
C ALA A 175 10.31 -1.82 0.92
N THR A 176 10.42 -1.22 -0.26
CA THR A 176 11.03 0.11 -0.44
C THR A 176 10.19 1.21 0.22
N THR A 177 8.87 1.23 0.00
CA THR A 177 7.97 2.23 0.62
C THR A 177 7.91 2.10 2.14
N THR A 178 8.03 0.89 2.68
CA THR A 178 8.10 0.67 4.14
C THR A 178 9.38 1.28 4.72
N ASP A 179 10.54 0.98 4.12
CA ASP A 179 11.85 1.46 4.57
C ASP A 179 11.96 3.00 4.45
N VAL A 180 11.76 3.51 3.24
CA VAL A 180 11.84 4.95 2.94
C VAL A 180 10.78 5.72 3.72
N GLY A 181 9.56 5.21 3.79
CA GLY A 181 8.45 5.87 4.48
C GLY A 181 8.70 6.01 5.99
N LEU A 182 9.17 4.95 6.66
CA LEU A 182 9.51 5.01 8.09
C LEU A 182 10.71 5.92 8.34
N ARG A 183 11.72 5.87 7.48
CA ARG A 183 12.91 6.74 7.56
C ARG A 183 12.54 8.21 7.45
N VAL A 184 11.73 8.59 6.45
CA VAL A 184 11.29 9.98 6.25
C VAL A 184 10.42 10.44 7.42
N THR A 185 9.36 9.70 7.73
CA THR A 185 8.37 10.12 8.75
C THR A 185 8.96 10.23 10.16
N SER A 186 10.01 9.46 10.47
CA SER A 186 10.78 9.62 11.71
C SER A 186 11.84 10.73 11.59
N GLY A 187 12.58 10.77 10.49
CA GLY A 187 13.75 11.64 10.33
C GLY A 187 13.42 13.11 10.10
N VAL A 188 12.20 13.46 9.67
CA VAL A 188 11.76 14.87 9.53
C VAL A 188 11.86 15.68 10.83
N PHE A 189 11.88 15.03 12.01
CA PHE A 189 12.09 15.72 13.28
C PHE A 189 13.53 16.26 13.45
N GLU A 190 14.52 15.67 12.77
CA GLU A 190 15.90 16.15 12.79
C GLU A 190 16.06 17.52 12.09
N VAL A 191 15.14 17.85 11.19
CA VAL A 191 15.16 19.09 10.38
C VAL A 191 14.08 20.10 10.73
N THR A 192 13.19 19.76 11.68
CA THR A 192 12.09 20.61 12.14
C THR A 192 12.21 21.02 13.62
N GLU A 193 13.36 20.71 14.25
CA GLU A 193 13.74 21.03 15.63
C GLU A 193 12.75 20.55 16.74
N ALA A 194 13.13 20.73 18.00
CA ALA A 194 12.36 20.23 19.14
C ALA A 194 10.92 20.77 19.20
N ARG A 195 10.66 22.00 18.75
CA ARG A 195 9.31 22.62 18.80
C ARG A 195 8.30 21.94 17.88
N ALA A 196 8.74 21.24 16.84
CA ALA A 196 7.84 20.48 15.97
C ALA A 196 7.18 19.28 16.67
N THR A 197 7.70 18.86 17.83
CA THR A 197 7.10 17.77 18.63
C THR A 197 5.83 18.19 19.37
N ALA A 198 5.50 19.48 19.40
CA ALA A 198 4.30 19.96 20.08
C ALA A 198 3.02 19.38 19.46
N LEU A 199 2.06 18.97 20.30
CA LEU A 199 0.80 18.36 19.88
C LEU A 199 0.05 19.17 18.80
N LYS A 200 0.07 20.51 18.92
CA LYS A 200 -0.57 21.42 17.95
C LYS A 200 0.04 21.38 16.55
N VAL A 201 1.28 20.94 16.41
CA VAL A 201 1.96 20.78 15.10
C VAL A 201 1.51 19.47 14.45
N ALA A 202 1.19 18.45 15.26
CA ALA A 202 0.69 17.16 14.82
C ALA A 202 1.56 16.44 13.78
N LEU A 203 2.87 16.74 13.69
CA LEU A 203 3.79 16.11 12.73
C LEU A 203 3.92 14.60 12.96
N VAL A 204 3.80 14.15 14.21
CA VAL A 204 3.90 12.74 14.60
C VAL A 204 2.83 11.84 13.96
N ARG A 205 1.73 12.42 13.45
CA ARG A 205 0.64 11.66 12.81
C ARG A 205 1.15 10.80 11.65
N PHE A 206 2.02 11.35 10.80
CA PHE A 206 2.51 10.64 9.62
C PHE A 206 3.27 9.37 9.99
N TRP A 207 4.14 9.44 11.00
CA TRP A 207 4.85 8.26 11.50
C TRP A 207 3.89 7.26 12.14
N ARG A 208 2.91 7.72 12.94
CA ARG A 208 1.94 6.83 13.59
C ARG A 208 1.09 6.06 12.58
N ASP A 209 0.58 6.76 11.57
CA ASP A 209 -0.27 6.18 10.53
C ASP A 209 0.53 5.15 9.72
N LEU A 210 1.74 5.53 9.27
CA LEU A 210 2.61 4.64 8.50
C LEU A 210 3.09 3.44 9.33
N ARG A 211 3.52 3.64 10.57
CA ARG A 211 3.97 2.56 11.49
C ARG A 211 2.85 1.57 11.79
N THR A 212 1.63 2.07 11.94
CA THR A 212 0.45 1.21 12.19
C THR A 212 0.19 0.33 10.98
N HIS A 213 0.16 0.91 9.77
CA HIS A 213 -0.26 0.16 8.60
C HIS A 213 0.86 -0.72 8.01
N THR A 214 2.12 -0.32 8.10
CA THR A 214 3.28 -1.15 7.69
C THR A 214 3.41 -2.45 8.51
N LEU A 215 2.71 -2.56 9.64
CA LEU A 215 2.62 -3.79 10.44
C LEU A 215 1.57 -4.80 9.94
N HIS A 216 0.75 -4.45 8.94
CA HIS A 216 -0.33 -5.31 8.43
C HIS A 216 0.18 -6.71 8.02
N ASP A 217 1.33 -6.76 7.34
CA ASP A 217 2.04 -8.00 7.08
C ASP A 217 3.56 -7.75 7.20
N PRO A 218 4.31 -8.67 7.83
CA PRO A 218 5.71 -8.40 8.16
C PRO A 218 6.54 -8.25 6.89
N VAL A 219 7.14 -7.08 6.69
CA VAL A 219 8.02 -6.80 5.54
C VAL A 219 9.20 -7.78 5.42
N ALA A 220 9.60 -8.42 6.52
CA ALA A 220 10.60 -9.48 6.51
C ALA A 220 10.20 -10.67 5.60
N TYR A 221 8.92 -11.02 5.53
CA TYR A 221 8.44 -12.05 4.59
C TYR A 221 8.49 -11.58 3.14
N LYS A 222 8.18 -10.30 2.88
CA LYS A 222 8.35 -9.70 1.55
C LYS A 222 9.81 -9.72 1.11
N ASN A 223 10.74 -9.36 1.99
CA ASN A 223 12.18 -9.47 1.71
C ASN A 223 12.61 -10.92 1.44
N ARG A 224 12.04 -11.90 2.17
CA ARG A 224 12.28 -13.32 1.89
C ARG A 224 11.75 -13.73 0.51
N GLU A 225 10.56 -13.28 0.11
CA GLU A 225 10.02 -13.54 -1.24
C GLU A 225 10.96 -13.02 -2.31
N LEU A 226 11.42 -11.77 -2.20
CA LEU A 226 12.39 -11.17 -3.13
C LEU A 226 13.72 -11.93 -3.15
N GLY A 227 14.21 -12.35 -1.99
CA GLY A 227 15.42 -13.15 -1.86
C GLY A 227 15.30 -14.52 -2.55
N ARG A 228 14.15 -15.19 -2.43
CA ARG A 228 13.87 -16.45 -3.13
C ARG A 228 13.76 -16.25 -4.64
N TYR A 229 13.12 -15.17 -5.07
CA TYR A 229 13.01 -14.84 -6.49
C TYR A 229 14.39 -14.65 -7.14
N VAL A 230 15.26 -13.83 -6.53
CA VAL A 230 16.57 -13.51 -7.12
C VAL A 230 17.60 -14.65 -6.99
N LEU A 231 17.56 -15.43 -5.90
CA LEU A 231 18.56 -16.49 -5.64
C LEU A 231 18.14 -17.88 -6.10
N LEU A 232 16.86 -18.19 -6.03
CA LEU A 232 16.33 -19.53 -6.28
C LEU A 232 15.44 -19.59 -7.53
N HIS A 233 15.20 -18.46 -8.19
CA HIS A 233 14.26 -18.33 -9.32
C HIS A 233 12.84 -18.81 -8.96
N GLU A 234 12.45 -18.62 -7.71
CA GLU A 234 11.13 -19.02 -7.23
C GLU A 234 10.17 -17.83 -7.17
N LEU A 235 8.99 -18.01 -7.75
CA LEU A 235 7.94 -17.01 -7.74
C LEU A 235 7.20 -16.97 -6.39
N PRO A 236 6.73 -15.78 -5.94
CA PRO A 236 5.83 -15.66 -4.80
C PRO A 236 4.57 -16.51 -5.01
N GLN A 237 4.37 -17.48 -4.13
CA GLN A 237 3.20 -18.36 -4.17
C GLN A 237 1.94 -17.57 -3.75
N PRO A 238 0.79 -17.75 -4.42
CA PRO A 238 -0.45 -17.11 -3.99
C PRO A 238 -0.86 -17.50 -2.57
N SER A 239 -1.08 -16.51 -1.72
CA SER A 239 -1.75 -16.67 -0.42
C SER A 239 -2.59 -15.43 -0.11
N TRP A 240 -3.27 -15.39 1.04
CA TRP A 240 -3.96 -14.17 1.49
C TRP A 240 -3.01 -13.02 1.87
N TYR A 241 -1.69 -13.23 1.80
CA TYR A 241 -0.66 -12.23 2.10
C TYR A 241 0.48 -12.18 1.07
N THR A 242 0.49 -13.02 0.03
CA THR A 242 1.57 -13.18 -0.97
C THR A 242 1.06 -13.40 -2.39
#